data_AF-A0A7G8VQS8-F1
#
_entry.id   AF-A0A7G8VQS8-F1
#
_cell.length_a   1.000
_cell.length_b   1.000
_cell.length_c   1.000
_cell.angle_alpha   90.00
_cell.angle_beta   90.00
_cell.angle_gamma   90.00
#
_symmetry.space_group_name_H-M   'P 1'
#
loop_
_entity.id
_entity.type
_entity.pdbx_description
1 polymer ?
#
loop_
_entity_poly.entity_id
_entity_poly.type
_entity_poly.pdbx_seq_one_letter_code
_entity_poly.pdbx_strand_id
1 'polypeptide(L)'
;MPNNNPNDPIDLAAHRERRARQQQRRASEQAARDANSPATEPGPGEVPCIRCKEPVYGHALRCPHCGVHFSGGAEAFAPKEGLSLRTKMLVALVAVALLLAGLSDDIAAWW
;
A
#
# COMPACT_ATOMS: atom_id res chain seq x y z
N MET A 1 -40.86 -29.90 29.22
CA MET A 1 -39.56 -30.47 28.80
C MET A 1 -39.66 -30.79 27.31
N PRO A 2 -38.75 -30.28 26.45
CA PRO A 2 -38.84 -30.57 25.02
C PRO A 2 -38.51 -32.04 24.78
N ASN A 3 -39.41 -32.73 24.08
CA ASN A 3 -39.32 -34.13 23.75
C ASN A 3 -38.31 -34.29 22.59
N ASN A 4 -37.07 -34.66 22.89
CA ASN A 4 -36.03 -34.88 21.89
C ASN A 4 -36.16 -36.30 21.33
N ASN A 5 -37.05 -36.49 20.36
CA ASN A 5 -37.15 -37.75 19.64
C ASN A 5 -36.07 -37.80 18.55
N PRO A 6 -35.08 -38.72 18.61
CA PRO A 6 -33.93 -38.74 17.68
C PRO A 6 -34.29 -39.16 16.24
N ASN A 7 -35.57 -39.45 15.95
CA ASN A 7 -36.07 -39.91 14.67
C ASN A 7 -36.85 -38.85 13.87
N ASP A 8 -36.93 -37.61 14.36
CA ASP A 8 -37.59 -36.57 13.58
C ASP A 8 -36.73 -36.19 12.35
N PRO A 9 -37.29 -36.20 11.13
CA PRO A 9 -36.53 -35.87 9.94
C PRO A 9 -36.02 -34.44 10.06
N ILE A 10 -34.70 -34.27 9.92
CA ILE A 10 -34.07 -32.96 9.94
C ILE A 10 -34.72 -32.10 8.86
N ASP A 11 -35.34 -30.99 9.27
CA ASP A 11 -35.87 -30.01 8.34
C ASP A 11 -34.70 -29.30 7.62
N LEU A 12 -34.41 -29.78 6.41
CA LEU A 12 -33.39 -29.22 5.53
C LEU A 12 -33.68 -27.77 5.16
N ALA A 13 -34.94 -27.35 5.09
CA ALA A 13 -35.30 -25.97 4.76
C ALA A 13 -34.93 -25.02 5.90
N ALA A 14 -35.30 -25.38 7.14
CA ALA A 14 -34.91 -24.63 8.33
C ALA A 14 -33.38 -24.57 8.51
N HIS A 15 -32.67 -25.65 8.16
CA HIS A 15 -31.20 -25.65 8.21
C HIS A 15 -30.57 -24.71 7.16
N ARG A 16 -31.08 -24.70 5.93
CA ARG A 16 -30.58 -23.80 4.87
C ARG A 16 -30.76 -22.34 5.26
N GLU A 17 -31.90 -22.00 5.84
CA GLU A 17 -32.19 -20.63 6.27
C GLU A 17 -31.24 -20.17 7.40
N ARG A 18 -31.01 -21.02 8.41
CA ARG A 18 -30.03 -20.73 9.47
C ARG A 18 -28.63 -20.48 8.93
N ARG A 19 -28.19 -21.29 7.96
CA ARG A 19 -26.87 -21.15 7.32
C ARG A 19 -26.77 -19.86 6.50
N ALA A 20 -27.81 -19.49 5.77
CA ALA A 20 -27.85 -18.26 4.98
C ALA A 20 -27.70 -17.02 5.87
N ARG A 21 -28.44 -16.97 7.00
CA ARG A 21 -28.32 -15.87 7.98
C ARG A 21 -26.93 -15.79 8.59
N GLN A 22 -26.30 -16.93 8.88
CA GLN A 22 -24.95 -16.96 9.45
C GLN A 22 -23.89 -16.52 8.43
N GLN A 23 -24.04 -16.89 7.17
CA GLN A 23 -23.18 -16.43 6.07
C GLN A 23 -23.30 -14.93 5.84
N GLN A 24 -24.52 -14.39 5.86
CA GLN A 24 -24.75 -12.95 5.74
C GLN A 24 -24.08 -12.16 6.88
N ARG A 25 -24.19 -12.64 8.13
CA ARG A 25 -23.51 -11.99 9.27
C ARG A 25 -22.00 -11.99 9.11
N ARG A 26 -21.40 -13.12 8.74
CA ARG A 26 -19.95 -13.20 8.48
C ARG A 26 -19.52 -12.29 7.34
N ALA A 27 -20.30 -12.22 6.26
CA ALA A 27 -20.01 -11.33 5.13
C ALA A 27 -20.09 -9.85 5.55
N SER A 28 -21.08 -9.46 6.36
CA SER A 28 -21.17 -8.09 6.87
C SER A 28 -20.05 -7.74 7.86
N GLU A 29 -19.64 -8.68 8.72
CA GLU A 29 -18.51 -8.50 9.63
C GLU A 29 -17.19 -8.35 8.86
N GLN A 30 -17.01 -9.13 7.79
CA GLN A 30 -15.85 -9.04 6.91
C GLN A 30 -15.85 -7.70 6.15
N ALA A 31 -16.97 -7.31 5.55
CA ALA A 31 -17.11 -6.04 4.85
C ALA A 31 -16.89 -4.83 5.78
N ALA A 32 -17.33 -4.92 7.05
CA ALA A 32 -17.08 -3.90 8.05
C ALA A 32 -15.58 -3.81 8.43
N ARG A 33 -14.85 -4.94 8.49
CA ARG A 33 -13.40 -4.93 8.69
C ARG A 33 -12.64 -4.36 7.49
N ASP A 34 -13.06 -4.71 6.29
CA ASP A 34 -12.40 -4.24 5.06
C ASP A 34 -12.68 -2.75 4.84
N ALA A 35 -13.88 -2.26 5.14
CA ALA A 35 -14.23 -0.84 5.08
C ALA A 35 -13.52 0.02 6.14
N ASN A 36 -13.11 -0.61 7.25
CA ASN A 36 -12.39 0.05 8.35
C ASN A 36 -10.89 -0.29 8.36
N SER A 37 -10.39 -0.93 7.29
CA SER A 37 -8.96 -1.02 7.04
C SER A 37 -8.52 0.33 6.51
N PRO A 38 -7.82 1.18 7.30
CA PRO A 38 -7.19 2.34 6.73
C PRO A 38 -6.26 1.84 5.62
N ALA A 39 -6.26 2.53 4.48
CA ALA A 39 -5.14 2.41 3.55
C ALA A 39 -3.90 2.69 4.39
N THR A 40 -3.13 1.63 4.69
CA THR A 40 -2.00 1.70 5.62
C THR A 40 -0.98 2.65 5.02
N GLU A 41 -1.04 3.91 5.43
CA GLU A 41 0.09 4.80 5.28
C GLU A 41 1.24 4.10 6.01
N PRO A 42 2.37 3.86 5.32
CA PRO A 42 3.47 3.12 5.91
C PRO A 42 3.86 3.80 7.22
N GLY A 43 3.81 3.03 8.31
CA GLY A 43 4.22 3.51 9.62
C GLY A 43 5.68 4.02 9.57
N PRO A 44 6.12 4.85 10.53
CA PRO A 44 7.50 5.32 10.57
C PRO A 44 8.46 4.12 10.60
N GLY A 45 9.16 3.88 9.48
CA GLY A 45 10.04 2.73 9.29
C GLY A 45 9.52 1.65 8.33
N GLU A 46 8.33 1.79 7.76
CA GLU A 46 7.82 0.90 6.72
C GLU A 46 8.18 1.41 5.32
N VAL A 47 8.61 0.50 4.46
CA VAL A 47 9.03 0.77 3.09
C VAL A 47 8.31 -0.17 2.12
N PRO A 48 7.96 0.29 0.91
CA PRO A 48 7.26 -0.55 -0.05
C PRO A 48 8.19 -1.65 -0.59
N CYS A 49 7.70 -2.89 -0.63
CA CYS A 49 8.43 -4.01 -1.20
C CYS A 49 8.70 -3.79 -2.70
N ILE A 50 9.94 -4.02 -3.15
CA ILE A 50 10.33 -3.88 -4.56
C ILE A 50 9.54 -4.79 -5.53
N ARG A 51 9.00 -5.93 -5.04
CA ARG A 51 8.27 -6.91 -5.87
C ARG A 51 6.76 -6.69 -5.86
N CYS A 52 6.15 -6.64 -4.68
CA CYS A 52 4.69 -6.57 -4.54
C CYS A 52 4.16 -5.19 -4.16
N LYS A 53 5.04 -4.22 -3.86
CA LYS A 53 4.71 -2.85 -3.43
C LYS A 53 3.97 -2.73 -2.10
N GLU A 54 3.65 -3.85 -1.45
CA GLU A 54 3.08 -3.89 -0.12
C GLU A 54 4.05 -3.26 0.91
N PRO A 55 3.56 -2.52 1.93
CA PRO A 55 4.40 -2.00 3.00
C PRO A 55 5.05 -3.13 3.80
N VAL A 56 6.36 -3.02 4.02
CA VAL A 56 7.15 -3.97 4.80
C VAL A 56 8.07 -3.18 5.73
N TYR A 57 8.32 -3.69 6.93
CA TYR A 57 9.26 -3.06 7.86
C TYR A 57 10.66 -2.93 7.25
N GLY A 58 11.30 -1.76 7.40
CA GLY A 58 12.58 -1.41 6.78
C GLY A 58 13.72 -2.36 7.13
N HIS A 59 13.73 -2.90 8.34
CA HIS A 59 14.74 -3.88 8.77
C HIS A 59 14.37 -5.34 8.45
N ALA A 60 13.24 -5.61 7.79
CA ALA A 60 12.83 -6.96 7.47
C ALA A 60 13.75 -7.58 6.40
N LEU A 61 14.24 -8.80 6.67
CA LEU A 61 15.06 -9.59 5.76
C LEU A 61 14.23 -10.31 4.69
N ARG A 62 12.91 -10.41 4.89
CA ARG A 62 11.98 -11.10 3.99
C ARG A 62 10.64 -10.39 3.95
N CYS A 63 10.03 -10.29 2.77
CA CYS A 63 8.67 -9.80 2.63
C CYS A 63 7.66 -10.86 3.11
N PRO A 64 6.74 -10.55 4.04
CA PRO A 64 5.72 -11.50 4.50
C PRO A 64 4.64 -11.78 3.44
N HIS A 65 4.48 -10.89 2.44
CA HIS A 65 3.47 -11.04 1.39
C HIS A 65 3.97 -11.85 0.19
N CYS A 66 5.09 -11.45 -0.43
CA CYS A 66 5.58 -12.12 -1.64
C CYS A 66 6.74 -13.09 -1.39
N GLY A 67 7.26 -13.15 -0.17
CA GLY A 67 8.32 -14.09 0.22
C GLY A 67 9.71 -13.76 -0.32
N VAL A 68 9.91 -12.63 -1.01
CA VAL A 68 11.23 -12.20 -1.50
C VAL A 68 12.18 -11.99 -0.33
N HIS A 69 13.41 -12.49 -0.48
CA HIS A 69 14.49 -12.28 0.48
C HIS A 69 15.33 -11.08 0.05
N PHE A 70 15.68 -10.24 1.00
CA PHE A 70 16.58 -9.12 0.82
C PHE A 70 17.98 -9.52 1.32
N SER A 71 19.05 -9.13 0.61
CA SER A 71 20.43 -9.34 1.06
C SER A 71 20.86 -8.34 2.16
N GLY A 72 19.90 -7.60 2.73
CA GLY A 72 20.00 -6.60 3.78
C GLY A 72 18.58 -6.25 4.28
N GLY A 73 18.41 -5.13 4.99
CA GLY A 73 17.06 -4.63 5.32
C GLY A 73 16.30 -4.19 4.07
N ALA A 74 14.98 -4.40 4.05
CA ALA A 74 14.08 -3.91 3.01
C ALA A 74 14.27 -2.41 2.67
N GLU A 75 14.68 -1.59 3.63
CA GLU A 75 14.98 -0.16 3.48
C GLU A 75 16.11 0.15 2.48
N ALA A 76 17.07 -0.77 2.32
CA ALA A 76 18.14 -0.62 1.33
C ALA A 76 17.62 -0.80 -0.10
N PHE A 77 16.48 -1.49 -0.26
CA PHE A 77 15.84 -1.82 -1.52
C PHE A 77 14.56 -1.01 -1.78
N ALA A 78 14.17 -0.20 -0.79
CA ALA A 78 13.07 0.74 -0.95
C ALA A 78 13.39 1.69 -2.10
N PRO A 79 12.45 1.96 -3.01
CA PRO A 79 12.61 3.00 -4.01
C PRO A 79 12.78 4.33 -3.27
N LYS A 80 14.02 4.79 -3.14
CA LYS A 80 14.32 6.13 -2.66
C LYS A 80 13.63 7.08 -3.61
N GLU A 81 12.76 7.93 -3.10
CA GLU A 81 12.10 8.98 -3.87
C GLU A 81 13.17 9.92 -4.44
N GLY A 82 13.76 9.54 -5.57
CA GLY A 82 14.60 10.42 -6.34
C GLY A 82 13.70 11.54 -6.86
N LEU A 83 14.24 12.77 -6.87
CA LEU A 83 13.59 13.92 -7.50
C LEU A 83 12.96 13.49 -8.83
N SER A 84 11.66 13.75 -8.96
CA SER A 84 10.91 13.39 -10.16
C SER A 84 11.63 13.91 -11.40
N LEU A 85 11.54 13.18 -12.52
CA LEU A 85 12.22 13.56 -13.76
C LEU A 85 11.81 14.98 -14.22
N ARG A 86 10.56 15.37 -13.91
CA ARG A 86 10.02 16.73 -14.11
C ARG A 86 10.74 17.76 -13.24
N THR A 87 10.93 17.46 -11.95
CA THR A 87 11.66 18.36 -11.03
C THR A 87 13.11 18.54 -11.47
N LYS A 88 13.79 17.46 -11.90
CA LYS A 88 15.13 17.56 -12.48
C LYS A 88 15.16 18.47 -13.72
N MET A 89 14.16 18.36 -14.59
CA MET A 89 14.06 19.19 -15.80
C MET A 89 13.81 20.66 -15.46
N LEU A 90 12.94 20.95 -14.49
CA LEU A 90 12.71 22.31 -14.01
C LEU A 90 13.98 22.93 -13.41
N VAL A 91 14.71 22.19 -12.56
CA VAL A 91 15.97 22.67 -11.99
C VAL A 91 17.00 22.97 -13.09
N ALA A 92 17.10 22.09 -14.09
CA ALA A 92 17.99 22.31 -15.24
C ALA A 92 17.59 23.56 -16.05
N LEU A 93 16.30 23.75 -16.33
CA LEU A 93 15.79 24.92 -17.04
C LEU A 93 16.06 26.22 -16.28
N VAL A 94 15.83 26.24 -14.96
CA VAL A 94 16.13 27.40 -14.11
C VAL A 94 17.62 27.71 -14.11
N ALA A 95 18.49 26.71 -14.00
CA ALA A 95 19.94 26.90 -14.06
C ALA A 95 20.39 27.49 -15.41
N VAL A 96 19.83 26.99 -16.52
CA VAL A 96 20.11 27.51 -17.87
C VAL A 96 19.62 28.96 -18.02
N ALA A 97 18.43 29.28 -17.49
CA ALA A 97 17.90 30.64 -17.52
C ALA A 97 18.78 31.63 -16.73
N LEU A 98 19.27 31.22 -15.55
CA LEU A 98 20.19 32.04 -14.74
C LEU A 98 21.55 32.22 -15.43
N LEU A 99 22.07 31.18 -16.07
CA LEU A 99 23.29 31.28 -16.88
C LEU A 99 23.11 32.26 -18.05
N LEU A 100 21.99 32.17 -18.77
CA LEU A 100 21.67 33.10 -19.87
C LEU A 100 21.52 34.54 -19.38
N ALA A 101 20.85 34.75 -18.24
CA ALA A 101 20.70 36.07 -17.64
C ALA A 101 22.05 36.64 -17.16
N GLY A 102 22.86 35.83 -16.47
CA GLY A 102 24.20 36.24 -16.04
C GLY A 102 25.15 36.52 -17.21
N LEU A 103 25.05 35.75 -18.30
CA LEU A 103 25.81 36.02 -19.53
C LEU A 103 25.36 37.33 -20.19
N SER A 104 24.08 37.70 -20.09
CA SER A 104 23.56 38.96 -20.64
C SER A 104 23.98 40.19 -19.82
N ASP A 105 24.13 40.06 -18.50
CA ASP A 105 24.67 41.13 -17.64
C ASP A 105 26.15 41.41 -17.95
N ASP A 106 26.97 40.38 -18.22
CA ASP A 106 28.39 40.56 -18.60
C ASP A 106 28.54 41.26 -19.98
N ILE A 107 27.61 40.99 -20.92
CA ILE A 107 27.58 41.65 -22.25
C ILE A 107 27.11 43.11 -22.16
N ALA A 108 26.20 43.44 -21.24
CA ALA A 108 25.74 44.81 -21.02
C ALA A 108 26.78 45.69 -20.30
N ALA A 109 27.73 45.09 -19.58
CA ALA A 109 28.79 45.81 -18.88
C ALA A 109 30.00 46.21 -19.77
N TRP A 110 30.01 45.82 -21.05
CA TRP A 110 31.10 46.08 -22.02
C TRP A 110 30.75 47.09 -23.12
N TRP A 111 29.66 47.86 -22.98
CA TRP A 111 29.33 49.05 -23.79
C TRP A 111 29.22 50.28 -22.91
#